data_AF-A0A914PHY7-F1
#
_entry.id   AF-A0A914PHY7-F1
#
_cell.length_a   1.000
_cell.length_b   1.000
_cell.length_c   1.000
_cell.angle_alpha   90.00
_cell.angle_beta   90.00
_cell.angle_gamma   90.00
#
_symmetry.space_group_name_H-M   'P 1'
#
loop_
_entity.id
_entity.type
_entity.pdbx_description
1 polymer ?
#
loop_
_entity_poly.entity_id
_entity_poly.type
_entity_poly.pdbx_seq_one_letter_code
_entity_poly.pdbx_strand_id
1 'polypeptide(L)'
;MKFFRIPKVQAPFNIGKNATGIDLGTSRCCVAVIRKNGITTVPLDNTGERLLPSYVSYDEENVKCGQIVVERLRNYSKSTIFDSKRIIGRRDSKFGGRDFDTVLINYFKNALSTKYGISFVKHKKYLLMIKCQKIKETLSVLENAGLDVDDFDTNQEGNIQISQEGFQKMCEPLLNRVKNTLNAALHNSNFNANEINKVLHVGGGSRMPMIKELLRNMFPEAEHCIEEHPDEVVAIGAAYYAYSLPSDT
;
A
#
# COMPACT_ATOMS: atom_id res chain seq x y z
N MET A 1 -15.66 -25.49 10.17
CA MET A 1 -14.82 -24.78 9.17
C MET A 1 -13.46 -25.48 9.15
N LYS A 2 -13.02 -26.04 8.01
CA LYS A 2 -11.67 -26.65 7.92
C LYS A 2 -10.67 -25.51 7.71
N PHE A 3 -9.86 -25.21 8.73
CA PHE A 3 -8.74 -24.30 8.55
C PHE A 3 -7.72 -24.96 7.61
N PHE A 4 -7.34 -24.26 6.54
CA PHE A 4 -6.24 -24.71 5.68
C PHE A 4 -4.96 -24.74 6.51
N ARG A 5 -4.34 -25.92 6.63
CA ARG A 5 -3.09 -26.08 7.36
C ARG A 5 -1.93 -25.72 6.43
N ILE A 6 -1.25 -24.62 6.72
CA ILE A 6 -0.03 -24.22 6.01
C ILE A 6 1.08 -25.23 6.39
N PRO A 7 1.81 -25.83 5.43
CA PRO A 7 2.97 -26.68 5.71
C PRO A 7 3.99 -25.93 6.57
N LYS A 8 4.65 -26.63 7.51
CA LYS A 8 5.73 -26.02 8.29
C LYS A 8 6.93 -25.77 7.36
N VAL A 9 7.37 -24.52 7.27
CA VAL A 9 8.64 -24.16 6.64
C VAL A 9 9.76 -24.69 7.52
N GLN A 10 10.49 -25.72 7.07
CA GLN A 10 11.72 -26.19 7.72
C GLN A 10 12.92 -25.56 7.03
N ALA A 11 13.69 -24.76 7.76
CA ALA A 11 15.08 -24.46 7.44
C ALA A 11 15.97 -25.62 7.94
N PRO A 12 17.10 -25.96 7.28
CA PRO A 12 17.78 -25.18 6.25
C PRO A 12 17.27 -25.42 4.83
N PHE A 13 17.46 -24.44 3.94
CA PHE A 13 17.17 -24.55 2.51
C PHE A 13 17.97 -25.72 1.90
N ASN A 14 17.28 -26.75 1.45
CA ASN A 14 17.85 -27.88 0.72
C ASN A 14 18.52 -27.42 -0.59
N ILE A 15 19.70 -27.99 -0.84
CA ILE A 15 20.49 -27.80 -2.06
C ILE A 15 19.69 -28.29 -3.27
N GLY A 16 19.39 -27.38 -4.21
CA GLY A 16 18.83 -27.73 -5.53
C GLY A 16 17.41 -27.24 -5.83
N LYS A 17 16.72 -26.57 -4.89
CA LYS A 17 15.40 -25.97 -5.14
C LYS A 17 15.45 -24.45 -5.11
N ASN A 18 14.87 -23.81 -6.12
CA ASN A 18 14.62 -22.38 -6.16
C ASN A 18 13.12 -22.14 -6.06
N ALA A 19 12.70 -21.06 -5.42
CA ALA A 19 11.30 -20.66 -5.37
C ALA A 19 11.17 -19.15 -5.55
N THR A 20 10.00 -18.71 -5.99
CA THR A 20 9.67 -17.29 -6.12
C THR A 20 8.32 -17.00 -5.49
N GLY A 21 8.21 -15.84 -4.86
CA GLY A 21 6.97 -15.30 -4.33
C GLY A 21 6.71 -13.96 -4.98
N ILE A 22 5.48 -13.75 -5.45
CA ILE A 22 5.08 -12.54 -6.17
C ILE A 22 3.92 -11.90 -5.41
N ASP A 23 4.13 -10.69 -4.91
CA ASP A 23 3.03 -9.83 -4.46
C ASP A 23 2.64 -8.90 -5.61
N LEU A 24 1.48 -9.18 -6.21
CA LEU A 24 0.83 -8.25 -7.12
C LEU A 24 -0.02 -7.28 -6.29
N GLY A 25 0.58 -6.27 -5.67
CA GLY A 25 -0.13 -5.33 -4.82
C GLY A 25 -1.04 -4.36 -5.60
N THR A 26 -1.87 -3.60 -4.88
CA THR A 26 -2.75 -2.58 -5.52
C THR A 26 -1.96 -1.39 -6.05
N SER A 27 -0.91 -0.99 -5.33
CA SER A 27 -0.13 0.22 -5.64
C SER A 27 1.32 -0.06 -5.95
N ARG A 28 1.90 -1.12 -5.35
CA ARG A 28 3.27 -1.57 -5.63
C ARG A 28 3.30 -3.09 -5.72
N CYS A 29 4.17 -3.63 -6.56
CA CYS A 29 4.46 -5.05 -6.70
C CYS A 29 5.83 -5.36 -6.11
N CYS A 30 6.01 -6.58 -5.60
CA CYS A 30 7.27 -7.08 -5.06
C CYS A 30 7.51 -8.53 -5.48
N VAL A 31 8.77 -8.90 -5.70
CA VAL A 31 9.17 -10.29 -5.96
C VAL A 31 10.28 -10.69 -5.00
N ALA A 32 10.10 -11.83 -4.33
CA ALA A 32 11.11 -12.47 -3.51
C ALA A 32 11.55 -13.78 -4.14
N VAL A 33 12.85 -14.08 -4.08
CA VAL A 33 13.45 -15.29 -4.64
C VAL A 33 14.21 -16.02 -3.56
N ILE A 34 13.94 -17.32 -3.42
CA ILE A 34 14.73 -18.26 -2.62
C ILE A 34 15.73 -18.96 -3.54
N ARG A 35 17.00 -18.92 -3.15
CA ARG A 35 18.11 -19.65 -3.75
C ARG A 35 18.89 -20.40 -2.67
N LYS A 36 19.92 -21.14 -3.06
CA LYS A 36 20.82 -21.86 -2.15
C LYS A 36 21.36 -20.98 -1.00
N ASN A 37 21.58 -19.70 -1.25
CA ASN A 37 22.19 -18.77 -0.28
C ASN A 37 21.16 -17.97 0.55
N GLY A 38 19.87 -18.33 0.47
CA GLY A 38 18.81 -17.70 1.24
C GLY A 38 17.74 -17.03 0.38
N ILE A 39 16.97 -16.15 1.01
CA ILE A 39 15.87 -15.41 0.42
C ILE A 39 16.25 -13.94 0.25
N THR A 40 15.83 -13.34 -0.87
CA THR A 40 15.97 -11.90 -1.08
C THR A 40 14.87 -11.38 -1.98
N THR A 41 14.45 -10.14 -1.75
CA THR A 41 13.64 -9.38 -2.72
C THR A 41 14.52 -8.77 -3.80
N VAL A 42 14.01 -8.73 -5.03
CA VAL A 42 14.79 -8.30 -6.20
C VAL A 42 14.22 -7.01 -6.81
N PRO A 43 15.08 -6.13 -7.35
CA PRO A 43 14.63 -5.03 -8.20
C PRO A 43 13.84 -5.54 -9.41
N LEU A 44 12.79 -4.80 -9.79
CA LEU A 44 11.89 -5.18 -10.90
C LEU A 44 12.08 -4.33 -12.15
N ASP A 45 12.89 -3.29 -12.06
CA ASP A 45 13.32 -2.45 -13.17
C ASP A 45 14.77 -1.97 -12.95
N ASN A 46 15.24 -1.11 -13.85
CA ASN A 46 16.61 -0.59 -13.82
C ASN A 46 16.82 0.52 -12.78
N THR A 47 15.81 0.87 -11.97
CA THR A 47 15.96 1.90 -10.92
C THR A 47 16.68 1.37 -9.69
N GLY A 48 16.71 0.04 -9.52
CA GLY A 48 17.23 -0.60 -8.31
C GLY A 48 16.21 -0.71 -7.17
N GLU A 49 15.02 -0.12 -7.32
CA GLU A 49 13.94 -0.22 -6.34
C GLU A 49 13.33 -1.62 -6.31
N ARG A 50 13.06 -2.14 -5.10
CA ARG A 50 12.47 -3.47 -4.87
C ARG A 50 10.95 -3.49 -4.97
N LEU A 51 10.32 -2.32 -4.90
CA LEU A 51 8.89 -2.14 -4.99
C LEU A 51 8.53 -1.36 -6.26
N LEU A 52 7.95 -2.05 -7.23
CA LEU A 52 7.59 -1.43 -8.50
C LEU A 52 6.17 -0.85 -8.45
N PRO A 53 5.93 0.42 -8.82
CA PRO A 53 4.57 0.93 -8.94
C PRO A 53 3.69 0.09 -9.86
N SER A 54 2.47 -0.22 -9.42
CA SER A 54 1.48 -1.00 -10.20
C SER A 54 0.77 -0.11 -11.23
N TYR A 55 1.56 0.48 -12.14
CA TYR A 55 1.12 1.41 -13.19
C TYR A 55 1.51 0.83 -14.55
N VAL A 56 0.58 0.90 -15.51
CA VAL A 56 0.80 0.49 -16.90
C VAL A 56 0.33 1.62 -17.81
N SER A 57 1.17 2.09 -18.72
CA SER A 57 0.80 3.05 -19.76
C SER A 57 0.99 2.45 -21.13
N TYR A 58 0.04 2.71 -22.01
CA TYR A 58 0.09 2.33 -23.41
C TYR A 58 0.50 3.54 -24.25
N ASP A 59 1.45 3.37 -25.15
CA ASP A 59 1.64 4.26 -26.30
C ASP A 59 1.40 3.46 -27.61
N GLU A 60 1.49 4.11 -28.78
CA GLU A 60 1.13 3.48 -30.06
C GLU A 60 1.99 2.27 -30.41
N GLU A 61 3.18 2.14 -29.82
CA GLU A 61 4.15 1.09 -30.17
C GLU A 61 4.58 0.24 -28.97
N ASN A 62 4.39 0.73 -27.73
CA ASN A 62 4.98 0.14 -26.53
C ASN A 62 4.03 0.15 -25.33
N VAL A 63 4.26 -0.82 -24.45
CA VAL A 63 3.69 -0.84 -23.09
C VAL A 63 4.79 -0.50 -22.09
N LYS A 64 4.54 0.51 -21.26
CA LYS A 64 5.45 0.92 -20.18
C LYS A 64 4.83 0.58 -18.84
N CYS A 65 5.64 0.11 -17.90
CA CYS A 65 5.20 -0.29 -16.57
C CYS A 65 6.09 0.32 -15.50
N GLY A 66 5.55 0.54 -14.30
CA GLY A 66 6.36 0.88 -13.14
C GLY A 66 6.77 2.35 -13.05
N GLN A 67 7.97 2.59 -12.52
CA GLN A 67 8.42 3.91 -12.08
C GLN A 67 8.43 4.95 -13.22
N ILE A 68 8.84 4.53 -14.42
CA ILE A 68 8.88 5.40 -15.61
C ILE A 68 7.51 5.99 -15.96
N VAL A 69 6.42 5.27 -15.67
CA VAL A 69 5.05 5.73 -15.91
C VAL A 69 4.65 6.81 -14.91
N VAL A 70 5.05 6.64 -13.64
CA VAL A 70 4.78 7.61 -12.56
C VAL A 70 5.52 8.92 -12.82
N GLU A 71 6.79 8.85 -13.20
CA GLU A 71 7.62 10.04 -13.49
C GLU A 71 7.11 10.83 -14.68
N ARG A 72 6.54 10.14 -15.67
CA ARG A 72 6.02 10.75 -16.91
C ARG A 72 4.50 10.79 -16.94
N LEU A 73 3.84 10.73 -15.78
CA LEU A 73 2.38 10.65 -15.72
C LEU A 73 1.70 11.88 -16.34
N ARG A 74 2.37 13.05 -16.31
CA ARG A 74 1.87 14.25 -17.00
C ARG A 74 1.61 13.97 -18.50
N ASN A 75 2.56 13.29 -19.14
CA ASN A 75 2.53 12.95 -20.56
C ASN A 75 1.63 11.73 -20.84
N TYR A 76 1.55 10.78 -19.90
CA TYR A 76 0.84 9.51 -20.07
C TYR A 76 -0.56 9.46 -19.44
N SER A 77 -1.03 10.57 -18.85
CA SER A 77 -2.25 10.61 -18.04
C SER A 77 -3.49 10.04 -18.74
N LYS A 78 -3.58 10.13 -20.08
CA LYS A 78 -4.72 9.59 -20.83
C LYS A 78 -4.67 8.09 -21.04
N SER A 79 -3.48 7.51 -21.19
CA SER A 79 -3.26 6.11 -21.55
C SER A 79 -2.72 5.24 -20.41
N THR A 80 -2.72 5.77 -19.19
CA THR A 80 -2.27 5.07 -17.99
C THR A 80 -3.41 4.38 -17.24
N ILE A 81 -3.20 3.11 -16.90
CA ILE A 81 -4.02 2.26 -16.03
C ILE A 81 -3.25 2.01 -14.72
N PHE A 82 -3.95 2.13 -13.60
CA PHE A 82 -3.49 1.77 -12.25
C PHE A 82 -4.70 1.31 -11.41
N ASP A 83 -4.48 0.85 -10.18
CA ASP A 83 -5.53 0.29 -9.31
C ASP A 83 -6.27 -0.91 -9.96
N SER A 84 -5.66 -1.59 -10.94
CA SER A 84 -6.28 -2.73 -11.64
C SER A 84 -6.75 -3.82 -10.67
N LYS A 85 -5.99 -4.08 -9.59
CA LYS A 85 -6.36 -5.02 -8.52
C LYS A 85 -7.67 -4.65 -7.81
N ARG A 86 -8.11 -3.38 -7.84
CA ARG A 86 -9.41 -2.95 -7.28
C ARG A 86 -10.58 -3.27 -8.21
N ILE A 87 -10.31 -3.48 -9.50
CA ILE A 87 -11.32 -3.69 -10.54
C ILE A 87 -11.44 -5.19 -10.88
N ILE A 88 -10.33 -5.92 -10.81
CA ILE A 88 -10.30 -7.36 -11.07
C ILE A 88 -11.24 -8.08 -10.09
N GLY A 89 -12.27 -8.73 -10.65
CA GLY A 89 -13.16 -9.65 -9.92
C GLY A 89 -14.16 -9.03 -8.94
N ARG A 90 -14.51 -7.74 -9.01
CA ARG A 90 -15.38 -7.09 -7.99
C ARG A 90 -16.73 -6.57 -8.52
N ARG A 91 -17.80 -6.88 -7.76
CA ARG A 91 -19.01 -6.03 -7.59
C ARG A 91 -18.87 -5.06 -6.41
N ASP A 92 -18.17 -5.42 -5.34
CA ASP A 92 -17.77 -4.45 -4.33
C ASP A 92 -16.64 -4.96 -3.43
N SER A 93 -15.50 -4.29 -3.45
CA SER A 93 -14.71 -4.11 -2.24
C SER A 93 -13.82 -2.90 -2.47
N LYS A 94 -14.07 -1.86 -1.71
CA LYS A 94 -13.35 -0.59 -1.79
C LYS A 94 -12.91 -0.27 -0.38
N PHE A 95 -11.77 -0.81 0.02
CA PHE A 95 -11.14 -0.42 1.27
C PHE A 95 -9.64 -0.74 1.27
N GLY A 96 -8.81 0.27 1.55
CA GLY A 96 -7.36 0.18 1.65
C GLY A 96 -6.70 1.56 1.60
N GLY A 97 -5.39 1.61 1.41
CA GLY A 97 -4.60 2.86 1.47
C GLY A 97 -5.09 4.02 0.57
N ARG A 98 -5.79 3.72 -0.54
CA ARG A 98 -6.34 4.73 -1.47
C ARG A 98 -7.56 5.45 -0.92
N ASP A 99 -8.29 4.80 -0.02
CA ASP A 99 -9.45 5.41 0.63
C ASP A 99 -8.96 6.50 1.60
N PHE A 100 -7.81 6.29 2.24
CA PHE A 100 -7.09 7.31 3.01
C PHE A 100 -6.50 8.42 2.11
N ASP A 101 -5.94 8.07 0.94
CA ASP A 101 -5.51 9.09 -0.04
C ASP A 101 -6.68 9.97 -0.48
N THR A 102 -7.88 9.38 -0.63
CA THR A 102 -9.09 10.10 -1.04
C THR A 102 -9.51 11.15 -0.02
N VAL A 103 -9.30 10.91 1.29
CA VAL A 103 -9.52 11.91 2.34
C VAL A 103 -8.66 13.14 2.10
N LEU A 104 -7.35 12.95 1.88
CA LEU A 104 -6.41 14.04 1.57
C LEU A 104 -6.74 14.72 0.24
N ILE A 105 -7.05 13.95 -0.80
CA ILE A 105 -7.45 14.48 -2.11
C ILE A 105 -8.65 15.40 -1.95
N ASN A 106 -9.68 15.00 -1.22
CA ASN A 106 -10.86 15.83 -1.02
C ASN A 106 -10.54 17.10 -0.20
N TYR A 107 -9.74 16.97 0.85
CA TYR A 107 -9.27 18.09 1.67
C TYR A 107 -8.54 19.14 0.82
N PHE A 108 -7.47 18.74 0.13
CA PHE A 108 -6.66 19.65 -0.67
C PHE A 108 -7.40 20.15 -1.91
N LYS A 109 -8.20 19.31 -2.56
CA LYS A 109 -9.03 19.73 -3.70
C LYS A 109 -9.97 20.86 -3.30
N ASN A 110 -10.67 20.72 -2.18
CA ASN A 110 -11.57 21.75 -1.66
C ASN A 110 -10.79 23.04 -1.35
N ALA A 111 -9.69 22.94 -0.58
CA ALA A 111 -8.88 24.10 -0.23
C ALA A 111 -8.31 24.83 -1.46
N LEU A 112 -7.82 24.10 -2.47
CA LEU A 112 -7.32 24.66 -3.73
C LEU A 112 -8.43 25.33 -4.55
N SER A 113 -9.61 24.72 -4.63
CA SER A 113 -10.75 25.32 -5.34
C SER A 113 -11.28 26.56 -4.63
N THR A 114 -11.43 26.53 -3.30
CA THR A 114 -12.01 27.65 -2.54
C THR A 114 -11.06 28.83 -2.36
N LYS A 115 -9.77 28.57 -2.08
CA LYS A 115 -8.81 29.65 -1.80
C LYS A 115 -8.14 30.22 -3.06
N TYR A 116 -7.93 29.39 -4.08
CA TYR A 116 -7.11 29.73 -5.25
C TYR A 116 -7.89 29.61 -6.58
N GLY A 117 -9.17 29.24 -6.54
CA GLY A 117 -10.02 29.13 -7.73
C GLY A 117 -9.62 27.99 -8.68
N ILE A 118 -8.87 26.99 -8.21
CA ILE A 118 -8.31 25.95 -9.08
C ILE A 118 -9.40 24.97 -9.52
N SER A 119 -9.51 24.80 -10.84
CA SER A 119 -10.32 23.77 -11.47
C SER A 119 -9.50 22.50 -11.75
N PHE A 120 -10.12 21.33 -11.54
CA PHE A 120 -9.44 20.03 -11.64
C PHE A 120 -9.81 19.30 -12.93
N VAL A 121 -9.04 19.58 -13.98
CA VAL A 121 -8.98 18.73 -15.19
C VAL A 121 -8.21 17.44 -14.92
N LYS A 122 -8.28 16.45 -15.83
CA LYS A 122 -7.71 15.10 -15.68
C LYS A 122 -6.24 15.12 -15.22
N HIS A 123 -5.39 15.94 -15.85
CA HIS A 123 -3.98 16.09 -15.48
C HIS A 123 -3.77 16.58 -14.03
N LYS A 124 -4.41 17.70 -13.65
CA LYS A 124 -4.30 18.27 -12.29
C LYS A 124 -4.83 17.32 -11.22
N LYS A 125 -5.86 16.53 -11.56
CA LYS A 125 -6.38 15.46 -10.67
C LYS A 125 -5.31 14.40 -10.39
N TYR A 126 -4.59 13.93 -11.40
CA TYR A 126 -3.52 12.94 -11.20
C TYR A 126 -2.34 13.49 -10.41
N LEU A 127 -1.95 14.74 -10.69
CA LEU A 127 -0.90 15.40 -9.92
C LEU A 127 -1.27 15.48 -8.44
N LEU A 128 -2.51 15.91 -8.13
CA LEU A 128 -3.02 15.94 -6.77
C LEU A 128 -3.00 14.55 -6.12
N MET A 129 -3.39 13.50 -6.84
CA MET A 129 -3.36 12.13 -6.31
C MET A 129 -1.95 11.70 -5.90
N ILE A 130 -0.93 11.96 -6.72
CA ILE A 130 0.47 11.63 -6.40
C ILE A 130 0.94 12.44 -5.19
N LYS A 131 0.66 13.75 -5.16
CA LYS A 131 1.06 14.63 -4.07
C LYS A 131 0.40 14.20 -2.75
N CYS A 132 -0.89 13.86 -2.76
CA CYS A 132 -1.58 13.35 -1.58
C CYS A 132 -1.02 12.01 -1.08
N GLN A 133 -0.64 11.09 -1.98
CA GLN A 133 0.02 9.85 -1.57
C GLN A 133 1.35 10.14 -0.86
N LYS A 134 2.17 11.04 -1.41
CA LYS A 134 3.43 11.47 -0.78
C LYS A 134 3.18 12.13 0.56
N ILE A 135 2.20 13.03 0.66
CA ILE A 135 1.82 13.68 1.92
C ILE A 135 1.40 12.63 2.97
N LYS A 136 0.62 11.61 2.61
CA LYS A 136 0.27 10.51 3.51
C LYS A 136 1.49 9.72 3.98
N GLU A 137 2.43 9.43 3.07
CA GLU A 137 3.69 8.77 3.40
C GLU A 137 4.51 9.66 4.37
N THR A 138 4.61 10.97 4.12
CA THR A 138 5.26 11.94 5.02
C THR A 138 4.61 12.00 6.39
N LEU A 139 3.27 12.11 6.47
CA LEU A 139 2.52 12.14 7.72
C LEU A 139 2.60 10.83 8.51
N SER A 140 3.09 9.74 7.91
CA SER A 140 3.36 8.50 8.63
C SER A 140 4.64 8.58 9.48
N VAL A 141 5.44 9.63 9.30
CA VAL A 141 6.72 9.85 9.99
C VAL A 141 6.76 11.23 10.68
N LEU A 142 6.23 12.27 10.02
CA LEU A 142 6.26 13.65 10.49
C LEU A 142 4.89 14.11 10.98
N GLU A 143 4.89 15.15 11.82
CA GLU A 143 3.67 15.73 12.40
C GLU A 143 2.93 16.64 11.42
N ASN A 144 3.62 17.21 10.43
CA ASN A 144 3.05 18.16 9.48
C ASN A 144 3.55 17.87 8.07
N ALA A 145 2.71 18.14 7.08
CA ALA A 145 3.04 18.09 5.67
C ALA A 145 2.15 19.06 4.91
N GLY A 146 2.54 19.41 3.69
CA GLY A 146 1.78 20.36 2.90
C GLY A 146 1.87 20.11 1.40
N LEU A 147 1.05 20.87 0.70
CA LEU A 147 0.97 20.90 -0.75
C LEU A 147 1.30 22.32 -1.22
N ASP A 148 2.22 22.39 -2.17
CA ASP A 148 2.60 23.62 -2.85
C ASP A 148 1.58 23.92 -3.95
N VAL A 149 1.08 25.15 -3.99
CA VAL A 149 0.05 25.59 -4.94
C VAL A 149 0.67 25.80 -6.33
N ASP A 150 1.96 26.14 -6.35
CA ASP A 150 2.75 26.45 -7.54
C ASP A 150 2.83 25.24 -8.49
N ASP A 151 2.76 24.04 -7.92
CA ASP A 151 2.71 22.77 -8.64
C ASP A 151 1.54 22.68 -9.65
N PHE A 152 0.50 23.50 -9.50
CA PHE A 152 -0.76 23.42 -10.25
C PHE A 152 -0.88 24.41 -11.42
N ASP A 153 0.22 25.03 -11.85
CA ASP A 153 0.31 25.90 -13.02
C ASP A 153 -0.72 27.06 -12.96
N THR A 154 -0.77 27.77 -11.84
CA THR A 154 -1.77 28.82 -11.59
C THR A 154 -1.22 30.24 -11.56
N ASN A 155 0.10 30.41 -11.63
CA ASN A 155 0.81 31.67 -11.36
C ASN A 155 0.47 32.29 -9.99
N GLN A 156 -0.07 31.50 -9.06
CA GLN A 156 -0.35 31.90 -7.70
C GLN A 156 0.59 31.14 -6.78
N GLU A 157 1.22 31.87 -5.87
CA GLU A 157 2.07 31.29 -4.84
C GLU A 157 1.23 30.88 -3.63
N GLY A 158 1.58 29.75 -3.02
CA GLY A 158 0.96 29.38 -1.75
C GLY A 158 1.28 27.99 -1.26
N ASN A 159 0.98 27.77 0.01
CA ASN A 159 1.14 26.47 0.62
C ASN A 159 -0.07 26.14 1.51
N ILE A 160 -0.59 24.92 1.34
CA ILE A 160 -1.68 24.39 2.17
C ILE A 160 -1.07 23.30 3.07
N GLN A 161 -1.16 23.50 4.38
CA GLN A 161 -0.61 22.58 5.39
C GLN A 161 -1.70 21.69 6.00
N ILE A 162 -1.30 20.52 6.47
CA ILE A 162 -2.11 19.58 7.25
C ILE A 162 -1.25 18.91 8.32
N SER A 163 -1.79 18.77 9.52
CA SER A 163 -1.16 18.01 10.60
C SER A 163 -1.58 16.53 10.57
N GLN A 164 -0.75 15.67 11.15
CA GLN A 164 -1.03 14.25 11.33
C GLN A 164 -2.31 14.04 12.13
N GLU A 165 -2.52 14.81 13.19
CA GLU A 165 -3.75 14.81 14.00
C GLU A 165 -4.97 15.21 13.16
N GLY A 166 -4.85 16.28 12.36
CA GLY A 166 -5.92 16.74 11.47
C GLY A 166 -6.31 15.68 10.44
N PHE A 167 -5.31 14.98 9.87
CA PHE A 167 -5.53 13.86 8.97
C PHE A 167 -6.20 12.68 9.68
N GLN A 168 -5.71 12.28 10.86
CA GLN A 168 -6.28 11.19 11.66
C GLN A 168 -7.75 11.43 11.99
N LYS A 169 -8.11 12.66 12.39
CA LYS A 169 -9.50 13.05 12.67
C LYS A 169 -10.40 12.87 11.44
N MET A 170 -9.93 13.28 10.26
CA MET A 170 -10.70 13.09 9.02
C MET A 170 -10.80 11.62 8.60
N CYS A 171 -9.91 10.75 9.09
CA CYS A 171 -9.91 9.32 8.81
C CYS A 171 -10.71 8.48 9.80
N GLU A 172 -11.30 9.06 10.85
CA GLU A 172 -12.08 8.34 11.86
C GLU A 172 -13.16 7.40 11.26
N PRO A 173 -13.94 7.78 10.23
CA PRO A 173 -14.90 6.87 9.61
C PRO A 173 -14.23 5.64 8.97
N LEU A 174 -13.03 5.80 8.39
CA LEU A 174 -12.27 4.70 7.82
C LEU A 174 -11.70 3.81 8.93
N LEU A 175 -11.18 4.38 10.02
CA LEU A 175 -10.67 3.63 11.17
C LEU A 175 -11.77 2.76 11.81
N ASN A 176 -12.97 3.30 11.95
CA ASN A 176 -14.13 2.54 12.42
C ASN A 176 -14.45 1.36 11.50
N ARG A 177 -14.31 1.54 10.19
CA ARG A 177 -14.50 0.45 9.22
C ARG A 177 -13.41 -0.63 9.32
N VAL A 178 -12.14 -0.26 9.59
CA VAL A 178 -11.07 -1.23 9.91
C VAL A 178 -11.47 -2.03 11.15
N LYS A 179 -11.83 -1.35 12.24
CA LYS A 179 -12.20 -1.96 13.53
C LYS A 179 -13.34 -2.96 13.36
N ASN A 180 -14.41 -2.57 12.67
CA ASN A 180 -15.56 -3.44 12.42
C ASN A 180 -15.18 -4.69 11.61
N THR A 181 -14.27 -4.54 10.64
CA THR A 181 -13.78 -5.66 9.82
C THR A 181 -12.96 -6.63 10.66
N LEU A 182 -12.09 -6.13 11.54
CA LEU A 182 -11.29 -6.95 12.46
C LEU A 182 -12.15 -7.67 13.49
N ASN A 183 -13.16 -6.99 14.05
CA ASN A 183 -14.14 -7.61 14.96
C ASN A 183 -14.92 -8.74 14.29
N ALA A 184 -15.36 -8.54 13.03
CA ALA A 184 -16.00 -9.58 12.26
C ALA A 184 -15.06 -10.78 12.01
N ALA A 185 -13.77 -10.53 11.77
CA ALA A 185 -12.77 -11.59 11.59
C ALA A 185 -12.54 -12.41 12.87
N LEU A 186 -12.45 -11.74 14.04
CA LEU A 186 -12.35 -12.38 15.35
C LEU A 186 -13.59 -13.24 15.65
N HIS A 187 -14.77 -12.69 15.43
CA HIS A 187 -16.03 -13.43 15.59
C HIS A 187 -16.07 -14.68 14.70
N ASN A 188 -15.71 -14.55 13.42
CA ASN A 188 -15.73 -15.68 12.48
C ASN A 188 -14.67 -16.74 12.74
N SER A 189 -13.59 -16.40 13.47
CA SER A 189 -12.54 -17.33 13.85
C SER A 189 -12.74 -17.92 15.25
N ASN A 190 -13.78 -17.51 15.98
CA ASN A 190 -14.02 -17.84 17.38
C ASN A 190 -12.83 -17.49 18.30
N PHE A 191 -12.14 -16.39 18.02
CA PHE A 191 -11.10 -15.85 18.89
C PHE A 191 -11.57 -14.56 19.56
N ASN A 192 -11.23 -14.41 20.83
CA ASN A 192 -11.23 -13.13 21.52
C ASN A 192 -9.92 -12.38 21.27
N ALA A 193 -9.95 -11.06 21.35
CA ALA A 193 -8.78 -10.24 21.06
C ALA A 193 -7.59 -10.51 22.00
N ASN A 194 -7.86 -10.85 23.27
CA ASN A 194 -6.83 -11.20 24.27
C ASN A 194 -6.17 -12.57 24.03
N GLU A 195 -6.76 -13.42 23.19
CA GLU A 195 -6.17 -14.71 22.80
C GLU A 195 -5.12 -14.54 21.69
N ILE A 196 -5.03 -13.36 21.09
CA ILE A 196 -4.03 -13.06 20.06
C ILE A 196 -2.69 -12.73 20.74
N ASN A 197 -1.69 -13.59 20.54
CA ASN A 197 -0.38 -13.39 21.16
C ASN A 197 0.56 -12.53 20.31
N LYS A 198 0.36 -12.47 18.99
CA LYS A 198 1.21 -11.70 18.06
C LYS A 198 0.39 -11.06 16.95
N VAL A 199 0.75 -9.84 16.57
CA VAL A 199 0.17 -9.09 15.44
C VAL A 199 1.30 -8.64 14.53
N LEU A 200 1.38 -9.24 13.33
CA LEU A 200 2.31 -8.83 12.29
C LEU A 200 1.71 -7.71 11.44
N HIS A 201 2.40 -6.57 11.36
CA HIS A 201 1.99 -5.43 10.55
C HIS A 201 2.51 -5.60 9.11
N VAL A 202 1.60 -5.76 8.15
CA VAL A 202 1.94 -6.03 6.73
C VAL A 202 1.38 -4.93 5.82
N GLY A 203 2.18 -4.55 4.81
CA GLY A 203 1.85 -3.56 3.78
C GLY A 203 1.97 -2.10 4.24
N GLY A 204 2.29 -1.20 3.31
CA GLY A 204 2.65 0.19 3.63
C GLY A 204 1.60 1.01 4.36
N GLY A 205 0.31 0.66 4.22
CA GLY A 205 -0.77 1.29 4.98
C GLY A 205 -0.67 1.08 6.50
N SER A 206 -0.05 -0.01 6.94
CA SER A 206 0.19 -0.30 8.37
C SER A 206 1.24 0.64 8.99
N ARG A 207 2.01 1.39 8.18
CA ARG A 207 2.98 2.35 8.69
C ARG A 207 2.32 3.56 9.36
N MET A 208 1.08 3.88 8.99
CA MET A 208 0.33 5.03 9.51
C MET A 208 0.14 4.93 11.04
N PRO A 209 0.53 5.96 11.81
CA PRO A 209 0.45 5.97 13.27
C PRO A 209 -0.94 5.59 13.80
N MET A 210 -2.00 6.17 13.24
CA MET A 210 -3.38 5.87 13.61
C MET A 210 -3.80 4.39 13.42
N ILE A 211 -3.20 3.68 12.45
CA ILE A 211 -3.46 2.23 12.26
C ILE A 211 -2.71 1.43 13.31
N LYS A 212 -1.45 1.79 13.60
CA LYS A 212 -0.66 1.15 14.65
C LYS A 212 -1.33 1.30 16.01
N GLU A 213 -1.81 2.50 16.31
CA GLU A 213 -2.54 2.81 17.53
C GLU A 213 -3.84 2.01 17.62
N LEU A 214 -4.65 1.99 16.56
CA LEU A 214 -5.87 1.18 16.51
C LEU A 214 -5.58 -0.29 16.80
N LEU A 215 -4.56 -0.87 16.18
CA LEU A 215 -4.20 -2.27 16.37
C LEU A 215 -3.69 -2.54 17.79
N ARG A 216 -2.87 -1.65 18.37
CA ARG A 216 -2.41 -1.77 19.76
C ARG A 216 -3.55 -1.70 20.77
N ASN A 217 -4.49 -0.80 20.54
CA ASN A 217 -5.67 -0.67 21.39
C ASN A 217 -6.60 -1.89 21.27
N MET A 218 -6.66 -2.51 20.08
CA MET A 218 -7.46 -3.72 19.87
C MET A 218 -6.80 -4.99 20.43
N PHE A 219 -5.47 -5.08 20.42
CA PHE A 219 -4.71 -6.27 20.81
C PHE A 219 -3.62 -5.93 21.84
N PRO A 220 -3.98 -5.43 23.04
CA PRO A 220 -3.01 -4.87 23.99
C PRO A 220 -2.00 -5.88 24.52
N GLU A 221 -2.39 -7.15 24.63
CA GLU A 221 -1.53 -8.23 25.13
C GLU A 221 -0.65 -8.86 24.05
N ALA A 222 -0.83 -8.46 22.79
CA ALA A 222 -0.10 -9.04 21.68
C ALA A 222 1.27 -8.40 21.48
N GLU A 223 2.26 -9.21 21.13
CA GLU A 223 3.50 -8.71 20.57
C GLU A 223 3.23 -8.12 19.17
N HIS A 224 3.46 -6.82 18.98
CA HIS A 224 3.30 -6.17 17.68
C HIS A 224 4.60 -6.22 16.88
N CYS A 225 4.68 -7.18 15.97
CA CYS A 225 5.81 -7.35 15.06
C CYS A 225 5.71 -6.33 13.92
N ILE A 226 6.55 -5.30 13.98
CA ILE A 226 6.68 -4.27 12.94
C ILE A 226 8.01 -4.51 12.23
N GLU A 227 7.94 -5.01 11.01
CA GLU A 227 9.10 -5.23 10.16
C GLU A 227 9.69 -3.90 9.66
N GLU A 228 10.97 -3.91 9.29
CA GLU A 228 11.60 -2.77 8.61
C GLU A 228 11.00 -2.57 7.20
N HIS A 229 10.70 -3.69 6.53
CA HIS A 229 10.18 -3.74 5.16
C HIS A 229 8.83 -4.48 5.07
N PRO A 230 7.74 -3.99 5.70
CA PRO A 230 6.41 -4.63 5.71
C PRO A 230 5.79 -4.80 4.32
N ASP A 231 6.27 -4.06 3.32
CA ASP A 231 5.85 -4.16 1.92
C ASP A 231 6.45 -5.37 1.19
N GLU A 232 7.51 -5.98 1.73
CA GLU A 232 8.20 -7.14 1.14
C GLU A 232 7.69 -8.48 1.72
N VAL A 233 7.08 -8.43 2.92
CA VAL A 233 6.68 -9.61 3.71
C VAL A 233 5.74 -10.55 2.95
N VAL A 234 4.82 -10.03 2.14
CA VAL A 234 3.89 -10.85 1.35
C VAL A 234 4.65 -11.68 0.32
N ALA A 235 5.56 -11.05 -0.43
CA ALA A 235 6.36 -11.74 -1.43
C ALA A 235 7.31 -12.76 -0.77
N ILE A 236 7.94 -12.39 0.36
CA ILE A 236 8.80 -13.27 1.15
C ILE A 236 8.03 -14.50 1.65
N GLY A 237 6.87 -14.28 2.27
CA GLY A 237 6.01 -15.36 2.76
C GLY A 237 5.51 -16.28 1.64
N ALA A 238 5.14 -15.70 0.49
CA ALA A 238 4.77 -16.46 -0.70
C ALA A 238 5.93 -17.32 -1.22
N ALA A 239 7.15 -16.80 -1.22
CA ALA A 239 8.34 -17.55 -1.63
C ALA A 239 8.59 -18.72 -0.68
N TYR A 240 8.54 -18.49 0.64
CA TYR A 240 8.66 -19.55 1.63
C TYR A 240 7.58 -20.62 1.49
N TYR A 241 6.34 -20.20 1.26
CA TYR A 241 5.24 -21.13 1.03
C TYR A 241 5.50 -21.98 -0.22
N ALA A 242 5.81 -21.35 -1.36
CA ALA A 242 6.13 -22.04 -2.61
C ALA A 242 7.30 -23.03 -2.44
N TYR A 243 8.33 -22.65 -1.68
CA TYR A 243 9.47 -23.51 -1.39
C TYR A 243 9.09 -24.74 -0.54
N SER A 244 8.12 -24.58 0.37
CA SER A 244 7.65 -25.66 1.25
C SER A 244 6.73 -26.67 0.57
N LEU A 245 6.22 -26.34 -0.63
CA LEU A 245 5.34 -27.24 -1.36
C LEU A 245 6.13 -28.47 -1.86
N PRO A 246 5.51 -29.66 -1.86
CA PRO A 246 6.08 -30.83 -2.51
C PRO A 246 6.38 -30.51 -3.98
N SER A 247 7.47 -31.07 -4.51
CA SER A 247 7.64 -31.10 -5.95
C SER A 247 6.67 -32.15 -6.49
N ASP A 248 5.82 -31.78 -7.45
CA ASP A 248 5.04 -32.76 -8.19
C ASP A 248 6.02 -33.70 -8.89
N THR A 249 6.16 -34.93 -8.37
CA THR A 249 6.79 -36.07 -9.04
C THR A 249 5.77 -36.82 -9.88
#